data_AF-A0A087SNN8-F1
#
_entry.id   AF-A0A087SNN8-F1
#
_cell.length_a   1.000
_cell.length_b   1.000
_cell.length_c   1.000
_cell.angle_alpha   90.00
_cell.angle_beta   90.00
_cell.angle_gamma   90.00
#
_symmetry.space_group_name_H-M   'P 1'
#
loop_
_entity.id
_entity.type
_entity.pdbx_description
1 polymer ?
#
loop_
_entity_poly.entity_id
_entity_poly.type
_entity_poly.pdbx_seq_one_letter_code
_entity_poly.pdbx_strand_id
1 'polypeptide(L)'
;MKVGVLPDRVLPTLLEDRLVQKGTILQFTTEFYVDFLSSDSVETLMETLRKARLEGRLLEFFPQQKQSWADFEDHFNAAGLKTLVEYSRRKLYDAHCAELRAFVRDTVAEGGEGAALGALVPAMQARQEEWSLADGDVARAAFLGLADSVLASAIGRNQQQVQFNVLRTVRHYAPALARFARAPRLEAALLQTVQVTCYEESRLLKIFKDIVKILYDCEVIGETAIRHWYTKGSNAKGRNVFLQDMQPFMQWLDEAEEEESSEEEE
;
A
#
# COMPACT_ATOMS: atom_id res chain seq x y z
N MET A 1 -26.07 -35.66 13.84
CA MET A 1 -25.16 -35.41 12.70
C MET A 1 -25.29 -33.93 12.34
N LYS A 2 -24.36 -33.07 12.77
CA LYS A 2 -24.32 -31.70 12.24
C LYS A 2 -23.90 -31.86 10.78
N VAL A 3 -24.81 -31.60 9.83
CA VAL A 3 -24.42 -31.49 8.43
C VAL A 3 -23.43 -30.33 8.38
N GLY A 4 -22.14 -30.65 8.31
CA GLY A 4 -21.10 -29.63 8.18
C GLY A 4 -21.33 -28.94 6.85
N VAL A 5 -21.27 -27.61 6.84
CA VAL A 5 -21.27 -26.86 5.59
C VAL A 5 -20.03 -27.32 4.81
N LEU A 6 -20.21 -27.70 3.53
CA LEU A 6 -19.12 -28.06 2.61
C LEU A 6 -19.05 -27.02 1.48
N PRO A 7 -18.64 -25.77 1.76
CA PRO A 7 -18.64 -24.69 0.77
C PRO A 7 -17.81 -25.04 -0.46
N ASP A 8 -16.70 -25.74 -0.27
CA ASP A 8 -15.75 -26.19 -1.30
C ASP A 8 -16.32 -27.18 -2.30
N ARG A 9 -17.40 -27.89 -1.94
CA ARG A 9 -18.06 -28.85 -2.84
C ARG A 9 -19.32 -28.30 -3.49
N VAL A 10 -19.98 -27.34 -2.83
CA VAL A 10 -21.30 -26.87 -3.25
C VAL A 10 -21.21 -25.56 -4.02
N LEU A 11 -20.49 -24.57 -3.50
CA LEU A 11 -20.47 -23.23 -4.11
C LEU A 11 -19.76 -23.20 -5.48
N PRO A 12 -18.63 -23.92 -5.70
CA PRO A 12 -18.01 -23.93 -7.02
C PRO A 12 -18.89 -24.55 -8.10
N THR A 13 -19.77 -25.49 -7.75
CA THR A 13 -20.70 -26.12 -8.71
C THR A 13 -21.80 -25.16 -9.20
N LEU A 14 -21.96 -24.01 -8.54
CA LEU A 14 -22.87 -22.96 -8.98
C LEU A 14 -22.39 -22.27 -10.26
N LEU A 15 -21.08 -22.25 -10.54
CA LEU A 15 -20.52 -21.62 -11.74
C LEU A 15 -20.72 -22.51 -12.99
N GLU A 16 -21.97 -22.86 -13.28
CA GLU A 16 -22.37 -23.57 -14.50
C GLU A 16 -22.63 -22.53 -15.60
N ASP A 17 -21.85 -22.59 -16.69
CA ASP A 17 -21.79 -21.56 -17.73
C ASP A 17 -23.16 -21.12 -18.24
N ARG A 18 -24.07 -22.08 -18.51
CA ARG A 18 -25.40 -21.77 -19.04
C ARG A 18 -26.27 -21.03 -18.03
N LEU A 19 -26.15 -21.33 -16.74
CA LEU A 19 -26.89 -20.64 -15.68
C LEU A 19 -26.26 -19.27 -15.35
N VAL A 20 -24.94 -19.14 -15.44
CA VAL A 20 -24.24 -17.86 -15.31
C VAL A 20 -24.66 -16.92 -16.42
N GLN A 21 -24.67 -17.38 -17.68
CA GLN A 21 -25.11 -16.58 -18.83
C GLN A 21 -26.56 -16.09 -18.71
N LYS A 22 -27.44 -16.90 -18.12
CA LYS A 22 -28.84 -16.54 -17.87
C LYS A 22 -29.04 -15.58 -16.69
N GLY A 23 -27.99 -15.31 -15.91
CA GLY A 23 -28.09 -14.52 -14.67
C GLY A 23 -28.76 -15.25 -13.50
N THR A 24 -29.10 -16.53 -13.67
CA THR A 24 -29.74 -17.33 -12.60
C THR A 24 -28.80 -17.50 -11.41
N ILE A 25 -27.51 -17.70 -11.68
CA ILE A 25 -26.49 -17.82 -10.62
C ILE A 25 -26.34 -16.51 -9.87
N LEU A 26 -26.27 -15.38 -10.58
CA LEU A 26 -26.20 -14.06 -9.96
C LEU A 26 -27.42 -13.80 -9.06
N GLN A 27 -28.63 -14.12 -9.52
CA GLN A 27 -29.84 -13.99 -8.72
C GLN A 27 -29.77 -14.84 -7.45
N PHE A 28 -29.46 -16.13 -7.58
CA PHE A 28 -29.32 -17.04 -6.44
C PHE A 28 -28.28 -16.54 -5.44
N THR A 29 -27.09 -16.17 -5.92
CA THR A 29 -25.99 -15.65 -5.08
C THR A 29 -26.40 -14.38 -4.35
N THR A 30 -27.21 -13.52 -4.99
CA THR A 30 -27.72 -12.29 -4.37
C THR A 30 -28.67 -12.61 -3.23
N GLU A 31 -29.65 -13.47 -3.46
CA GLU A 31 -30.61 -13.90 -2.44
C GLU A 31 -29.88 -14.60 -1.27
N PHE A 32 -28.91 -15.46 -1.58
CA PHE A 32 -28.06 -16.11 -0.59
C PHE A 32 -27.26 -15.10 0.24
N TYR A 33 -26.62 -14.10 -0.38
CA TYR A 33 -25.85 -13.09 0.35
C TYR A 33 -26.74 -12.19 1.21
N VAL A 34 -27.95 -11.84 0.73
CA VAL A 34 -28.94 -11.08 1.53
C VAL A 34 -29.35 -11.86 2.77
N ASP A 35 -29.69 -13.13 2.62
CA ASP A 35 -30.08 -13.99 3.75
C ASP A 35 -28.89 -14.21 4.70
N PHE A 36 -27.70 -14.53 4.18
CA PHE A 36 -26.50 -14.75 4.97
C PHE A 36 -26.12 -13.52 5.81
N LEU A 37 -26.07 -12.35 5.18
CA LEU A 37 -25.67 -11.09 5.84
C LEU A 37 -26.76 -10.51 6.74
N SER A 38 -27.97 -11.09 6.76
CA SER A 38 -28.98 -10.78 7.77
C SER A 38 -28.65 -11.35 9.15
N SER A 39 -27.78 -12.37 9.22
CA SER A 39 -27.48 -13.11 10.45
C SER A 39 -25.99 -13.24 10.77
N ASP A 40 -25.10 -12.96 9.80
CA ASP A 40 -23.65 -13.09 9.92
C ASP A 40 -22.93 -11.92 9.25
N SER A 41 -21.60 -11.85 9.33
CA SER A 41 -20.80 -10.74 8.83
C SER A 41 -20.22 -10.98 7.43
N VAL A 42 -19.79 -9.89 6.78
CA VAL A 42 -19.11 -9.95 5.48
C VAL A 42 -17.80 -10.72 5.59
N GLU A 43 -17.08 -10.60 6.70
CA GLU A 43 -15.86 -11.36 6.96
C GLU A 43 -16.13 -12.87 6.95
N THR A 44 -17.18 -13.34 7.63
CA THR A 44 -17.55 -14.77 7.62
C THR A 44 -17.98 -15.24 6.22
N LEU A 45 -18.71 -14.40 5.48
CA LEU A 45 -19.08 -14.68 4.10
C LEU A 45 -17.83 -14.85 3.23
N MET A 46 -16.89 -13.92 3.32
CA MET A 46 -15.65 -13.94 2.54
C MET A 46 -14.75 -15.10 2.94
N GLU A 47 -14.68 -15.47 4.23
CA GLU A 47 -14.00 -16.69 4.66
C GLU A 47 -14.63 -17.96 4.09
N THR A 48 -15.96 -17.99 3.99
CA THR A 48 -16.71 -19.11 3.40
C THR A 48 -16.41 -19.23 1.91
N LEU A 49 -16.41 -18.10 1.17
CA LEU A 49 -16.02 -18.04 -0.23
C LEU A 49 -14.55 -18.40 -0.44
N ARG A 50 -13.67 -17.99 0.47
CA ARG A 50 -12.25 -18.37 0.44
C ARG A 50 -12.06 -19.88 0.63
N LYS A 51 -12.76 -20.50 1.59
CA LYS A 51 -12.79 -21.96 1.77
C LYS A 51 -13.33 -22.66 0.52
N ALA A 52 -14.26 -22.02 -0.19
CA ALA A 52 -14.77 -22.49 -1.47
C ALA A 52 -13.87 -22.19 -2.68
N ARG A 53 -12.75 -21.49 -2.51
CA ARG A 53 -11.85 -21.01 -3.60
C ARG A 53 -12.55 -20.07 -4.60
N LEU A 54 -13.44 -19.22 -4.09
CA LEU A 54 -14.24 -18.26 -4.86
C LEU A 54 -13.96 -16.79 -4.50
N GLU A 55 -13.16 -16.51 -3.46
CA GLU A 55 -12.85 -15.15 -3.01
C GLU A 55 -12.30 -14.23 -4.13
N GLY A 56 -11.44 -14.73 -5.00
CA GLY A 56 -10.90 -13.98 -6.14
C GLY A 56 -11.73 -14.06 -7.43
N ARG A 57 -12.91 -14.70 -7.37
CA ARG A 57 -13.74 -15.07 -8.53
C ARG A 57 -15.15 -14.50 -8.43
N LEU A 58 -15.34 -13.44 -7.63
CA LEU A 58 -16.66 -12.85 -7.38
C LEU A 58 -17.36 -12.36 -8.65
N LEU A 59 -16.61 -11.87 -9.63
CA LEU A 59 -17.16 -11.43 -10.90
C LEU A 59 -17.66 -12.60 -11.75
N GLU A 60 -17.19 -13.83 -11.52
CA GLU A 60 -17.63 -15.01 -12.28
C GLU A 60 -19.08 -15.42 -12.01
N PHE A 61 -19.69 -14.93 -10.93
CA PHE A 61 -21.13 -15.09 -10.69
C PHE A 61 -21.98 -14.27 -11.67
N PHE A 62 -21.42 -13.24 -12.29
CA PHE A 62 -22.11 -12.36 -13.23
C PHE A 62 -22.08 -12.94 -14.64
N PRO A 63 -23.13 -12.70 -15.47
CA PRO A 63 -23.06 -12.97 -16.90
C PRO A 63 -21.84 -12.30 -17.54
N GLN A 64 -21.24 -12.93 -18.55
CA GLN A 64 -19.98 -12.48 -19.17
C GLN A 64 -19.98 -10.99 -19.57
N GLN A 65 -21.11 -10.49 -20.07
CA GLN A 65 -21.31 -9.09 -20.46
C GLN A 65 -21.35 -8.08 -19.29
N LYS A 66 -21.31 -8.54 -18.03
CA LYS A 66 -21.41 -7.72 -16.80
C LYS A 66 -20.36 -8.09 -15.75
N GLN A 67 -19.18 -8.54 -16.18
CA GLN A 67 -18.09 -8.94 -15.28
C GLN A 67 -17.12 -7.78 -15.01
N SER A 68 -17.66 -6.63 -14.63
CA SER A 68 -16.85 -5.49 -14.18
C SER A 68 -17.11 -5.19 -12.71
N TRP A 69 -16.15 -4.54 -12.04
CA TRP A 69 -16.37 -4.06 -10.68
C TRP A 69 -17.47 -2.99 -10.62
N ALA A 70 -17.66 -2.20 -11.68
CA ALA A 70 -18.80 -1.27 -11.75
C ALA A 70 -20.14 -2.01 -11.73
N ASP A 71 -20.29 -3.08 -12.52
CA ASP A 71 -21.49 -3.94 -12.50
C ASP A 71 -21.70 -4.59 -11.12
N PHE A 72 -20.61 -5.01 -10.47
CA PHE A 72 -20.64 -5.58 -9.12
C PHE A 72 -21.19 -4.57 -8.11
N GLU A 73 -20.65 -3.35 -8.11
CA GLU A 73 -21.06 -2.29 -7.20
C GLU A 73 -22.53 -1.90 -7.43
N ASP A 74 -22.94 -1.67 -8.68
CA ASP A 74 -24.29 -1.28 -9.04
C ASP A 74 -25.31 -2.34 -8.60
N HIS A 75 -25.04 -3.61 -8.92
CA HIS A 75 -25.92 -4.72 -8.61
C HIS A 75 -26.10 -4.92 -7.10
N PHE A 76 -25.00 -5.01 -6.35
CA PHE A 76 -25.07 -5.30 -4.92
C PHE A 76 -25.50 -4.10 -4.08
N ASN A 77 -25.26 -2.86 -4.52
CA ASN A 77 -25.88 -1.69 -3.90
C ASN A 77 -27.41 -1.68 -4.10
N ALA A 78 -27.89 -2.02 -5.30
CA ALA A 78 -29.32 -2.14 -5.56
C ALA A 78 -29.98 -3.25 -4.73
N ALA A 79 -29.25 -4.32 -4.43
CA ALA A 79 -29.67 -5.39 -3.52
C ALA A 79 -29.53 -5.05 -2.02
N GLY A 80 -29.08 -3.84 -1.66
CA GLY A 80 -28.92 -3.42 -0.27
C GLY A 80 -27.64 -3.93 0.43
N LEU A 81 -26.72 -4.57 -0.28
CA LEU A 81 -25.49 -5.16 0.25
C LEU A 81 -24.31 -4.18 0.27
N LYS A 82 -24.53 -2.97 0.81
CA LYS A 82 -23.53 -1.90 0.83
C LYS A 82 -22.24 -2.30 1.55
N THR A 83 -22.35 -3.03 2.66
CA THR A 83 -21.20 -3.51 3.44
C THR A 83 -20.32 -4.48 2.65
N LEU A 84 -20.91 -5.33 1.80
CA LEU A 84 -20.18 -6.20 0.89
C LEU A 84 -19.44 -5.37 -0.17
N VAL A 85 -20.11 -4.37 -0.75
CA VAL A 85 -19.51 -3.48 -1.74
C VAL A 85 -18.33 -2.71 -1.15
N GLU A 86 -18.49 -2.10 0.02
CA GLU A 86 -17.43 -1.38 0.73
C GLU A 86 -16.25 -2.30 1.08
N TYR A 87 -16.51 -3.52 1.54
CA TYR A 87 -15.48 -4.50 1.82
C TYR A 87 -14.68 -4.87 0.57
N SER A 88 -15.38 -5.20 -0.52
CA SER A 88 -14.76 -5.57 -1.80
C SER A 88 -13.94 -4.42 -2.39
N ARG A 89 -14.46 -3.19 -2.34
CA ARG A 89 -13.73 -1.99 -2.79
C ARG A 89 -12.44 -1.80 -2.00
N ARG A 90 -12.49 -1.93 -0.67
CA ARG A 90 -11.29 -1.85 0.18
C ARG A 90 -10.29 -2.95 -0.15
N LYS A 91 -10.75 -4.20 -0.32
CA LYS A 91 -9.88 -5.33 -0.69
C LYS A 91 -9.22 -5.13 -2.04
N LEU A 92 -9.96 -4.66 -3.04
CA LEU A 92 -9.43 -4.36 -4.36
C LEU A 92 -8.37 -3.23 -4.28
N TYR A 93 -8.67 -2.17 -3.54
CA TYR A 93 -7.73 -1.07 -3.30
C TYR A 93 -6.43 -1.54 -2.64
N ASP A 94 -6.52 -2.37 -1.59
CA ASP A 94 -5.37 -2.96 -0.92
C ASP A 94 -4.55 -3.85 -1.86
N ALA A 95 -5.22 -4.63 -2.72
CA ALA A 95 -4.58 -5.46 -3.74
C ALA A 95 -3.81 -4.61 -4.76
N HIS A 96 -4.40 -3.51 -5.26
CA HIS A 96 -3.72 -2.58 -6.16
C HIS A 96 -2.52 -1.89 -5.52
N CYS A 97 -2.59 -1.54 -4.22
CA CYS A 97 -1.43 -1.04 -3.49
C CYS A 97 -0.29 -2.08 -3.42
N ALA A 98 -0.64 -3.34 -3.15
CA ALA A 98 0.33 -4.44 -3.10
C ALA A 98 0.92 -4.74 -4.49
N GLU A 99 0.12 -4.68 -5.54
CA GLU A 99 0.54 -4.85 -6.93
C GLU A 99 1.48 -3.71 -7.37
N LEU A 100 1.17 -2.46 -7.01
CA LEU A 100 2.05 -1.32 -7.26
C LEU A 100 3.40 -1.47 -6.55
N ARG A 101 3.41 -1.90 -5.28
CA ARG A 101 4.63 -2.19 -4.53
C ARG A 101 5.46 -3.27 -5.23
N ALA A 102 4.82 -4.34 -5.70
CA ALA A 102 5.47 -5.40 -6.45
C ALA A 102 6.05 -4.90 -7.77
N PHE A 103 5.29 -4.12 -8.53
CA PHE A 103 5.75 -3.49 -9.77
C PHE A 103 7.00 -2.63 -9.55
N VAL A 104 7.01 -1.78 -8.52
CA VAL A 104 8.18 -0.94 -8.20
C VAL A 104 9.38 -1.81 -7.82
N ARG A 105 9.17 -2.81 -6.96
CA ARG A 105 10.23 -3.75 -6.55
C ARG A 105 10.87 -4.42 -7.77
N ASP A 106 10.06 -5.00 -8.64
CA ASP A 106 10.53 -5.79 -9.78
C ASP A 106 11.21 -4.90 -10.82
N THR A 107 10.64 -3.74 -11.12
CA THR A 107 11.24 -2.75 -12.04
C THR A 107 12.62 -2.28 -11.56
N VAL A 108 12.77 -2.03 -10.25
CA VAL A 108 14.03 -1.57 -9.66
C VAL A 108 15.05 -2.70 -9.57
N ALA A 109 14.60 -3.93 -9.27
CA ALA A 109 15.47 -5.11 -9.24
C ALA A 109 16.01 -5.48 -10.62
N GLU A 110 15.19 -5.37 -11.67
CA GLU A 110 15.56 -5.67 -13.06
C GLU A 110 16.41 -4.57 -13.71
N GLY A 111 16.07 -3.29 -13.45
CA GLY A 111 16.75 -2.17 -14.09
C GLY A 111 18.15 -1.85 -13.54
N GLY A 112 18.54 -2.44 -12.41
CA GLY A 112 19.85 -2.22 -11.79
C GLY A 112 20.11 -0.74 -11.48
N GLU A 113 21.37 -0.31 -11.60
CA GLU A 113 21.79 1.08 -11.35
C GLU A 113 21.30 2.08 -12.41
N GLY A 114 20.62 1.61 -13.47
CA GLY A 114 20.21 2.40 -14.62
C GLY A 114 18.74 2.31 -14.98
N ALA A 115 17.86 1.81 -14.09
CA ALA A 115 16.43 1.84 -14.36
C ALA A 115 16.02 3.30 -14.56
N ALA A 116 15.59 3.64 -15.77
CA ALA A 116 15.31 5.02 -16.09
C ALA A 116 14.13 5.48 -15.22
N LEU A 117 14.43 6.31 -14.22
CA LEU A 117 13.46 7.06 -13.42
C LEU A 117 12.35 7.69 -14.29
N GLY A 118 12.72 8.09 -15.50
CA GLY A 118 11.83 8.64 -16.53
C GLY A 118 10.74 7.67 -17.03
N ALA A 119 10.89 6.35 -16.89
CA ALA A 119 9.84 5.37 -17.21
C ALA A 119 9.05 4.94 -15.97
N LEU A 120 9.69 4.89 -14.79
CA LEU A 120 9.05 4.44 -13.55
C LEU A 120 7.92 5.40 -13.13
N VAL A 121 8.18 6.71 -13.11
CA VAL A 121 7.20 7.69 -12.64
C VAL A 121 5.92 7.71 -13.50
N PRO A 122 5.99 7.79 -14.85
CA PRO A 122 4.80 7.70 -15.68
C PRO A 122 4.03 6.38 -15.50
N ALA A 123 4.74 5.26 -15.33
CA ALA A 123 4.11 3.96 -15.12
C ALA A 123 3.39 3.85 -13.75
N MET A 124 3.89 4.53 -12.73
CA MET A 124 3.21 4.65 -11.44
C MET A 124 1.99 5.57 -11.54
N GLN A 125 2.08 6.69 -12.26
CA GLN A 125 0.96 7.60 -12.48
C GLN A 125 -0.18 6.96 -13.28
N ALA A 126 0.15 6.21 -14.34
CA ALA A 126 -0.85 5.48 -15.12
C ALA A 126 -1.65 4.50 -14.24
N ARG A 127 -0.97 3.74 -13.39
CA ARG A 127 -1.61 2.84 -12.42
C ARG A 127 -2.38 3.58 -11.34
N GLN A 128 -1.88 4.72 -10.88
CA GLN A 128 -2.58 5.57 -9.94
C GLN A 128 -3.94 6.01 -10.51
N GLU A 129 -3.97 6.48 -11.75
CA GLU A 129 -5.18 6.93 -12.43
C GLU A 129 -6.12 5.75 -12.70
N GLU A 130 -5.60 4.64 -13.24
CA GLU A 130 -6.38 3.43 -13.56
C GLU A 130 -7.05 2.82 -12.32
N TRP A 131 -6.33 2.76 -11.20
CA TRP A 131 -6.80 2.15 -9.95
C TRP A 131 -7.33 3.15 -8.93
N SER A 132 -7.38 4.44 -9.31
CA SER A 132 -7.82 5.55 -8.44
C SER A 132 -7.12 5.57 -7.07
N LEU A 133 -5.81 5.33 -7.05
CA LEU A 133 -5.03 5.32 -5.81
C LEU A 133 -4.76 6.74 -5.30
N ALA A 134 -4.82 6.92 -3.99
CA ALA A 134 -4.41 8.16 -3.35
C ALA A 134 -2.89 8.32 -3.36
N ASP A 135 -2.42 9.57 -3.49
CA ASP A 135 -0.99 9.92 -3.52
C ASP A 135 -0.20 9.29 -2.36
N GLY A 136 -0.74 9.33 -1.14
CA GLY A 136 -0.07 8.75 0.03
C GLY A 136 0.10 7.24 -0.04
N ASP A 137 -0.85 6.52 -0.65
CA ASP A 137 -0.76 5.07 -0.85
C ASP A 137 0.24 4.71 -1.95
N VAL A 138 0.32 5.52 -3.01
CA VAL A 138 1.33 5.41 -4.06
C VAL A 138 2.73 5.67 -3.49
N ALA A 139 2.92 6.74 -2.72
CA ALA A 139 4.20 7.05 -2.07
C ALA A 139 4.64 5.93 -1.12
N ARG A 140 3.71 5.38 -0.32
CA ARG A 140 3.96 4.23 0.55
C ARG A 140 4.36 3.00 -0.26
N ALA A 141 3.57 2.63 -1.27
CA ALA A 141 3.85 1.46 -2.11
C ALA A 141 5.21 1.58 -2.81
N ALA A 142 5.55 2.78 -3.29
CA ALA A 142 6.82 3.08 -3.93
C ALA A 142 7.99 2.87 -2.97
N PHE A 143 7.98 3.50 -1.80
CA PHE A 143 9.05 3.34 -0.81
C PHE A 143 9.22 1.88 -0.37
N LEU A 144 8.12 1.18 -0.11
CA LEU A 144 8.17 -0.23 0.26
C LEU A 144 8.73 -1.11 -0.88
N GLY A 145 8.39 -0.81 -2.14
CA GLY A 145 8.94 -1.51 -3.30
C GLY A 145 10.45 -1.28 -3.46
N LEU A 146 10.92 -0.04 -3.21
CA LEU A 146 12.35 0.30 -3.20
C LEU A 146 13.11 -0.44 -2.09
N ALA A 147 12.54 -0.55 -0.90
CA ALA A 147 13.15 -1.33 0.17
C ALA A 147 13.18 -2.83 -0.19
N ASP A 148 12.07 -3.36 -0.70
CA ASP A 148 11.96 -4.78 -1.08
C ASP A 148 12.94 -5.18 -2.17
N SER A 149 13.22 -4.32 -3.15
CA SER A 149 14.13 -4.65 -4.26
C SER A 149 15.55 -4.96 -3.76
N VAL A 150 15.98 -4.24 -2.73
CA VAL A 150 17.26 -4.47 -2.05
C VAL A 150 17.17 -5.66 -1.11
N LEU A 151 16.11 -5.77 -0.32
CA LEU A 151 15.95 -6.82 0.70
C LEU A 151 15.76 -8.21 0.10
N ALA A 152 15.07 -8.34 -1.03
CA ALA A 152 14.89 -9.59 -1.75
C ALA A 152 16.23 -10.15 -2.27
N SER A 153 17.17 -9.28 -2.63
CA SER A 153 18.52 -9.64 -3.08
C SER A 153 19.56 -9.69 -1.95
N ALA A 154 19.14 -9.58 -0.69
CA ALA A 154 20.05 -9.46 0.45
C ALA A 154 20.57 -10.79 1.02
N ILE A 155 20.16 -11.93 0.47
CA ILE A 155 20.65 -13.25 0.91
C ILE A 155 22.17 -13.30 0.72
N GLY A 156 22.90 -13.62 1.80
CA GLY A 156 24.36 -13.68 1.80
C GLY A 156 25.08 -12.32 1.88
N ARG A 157 24.36 -11.19 1.92
CA ARG A 157 24.94 -9.86 2.13
C ARG A 157 25.03 -9.53 3.61
N ASN A 158 26.10 -8.83 4.00
CA ASN A 158 26.21 -8.35 5.38
C ASN A 158 25.33 -7.11 5.62
N GLN A 159 25.13 -6.74 6.88
CA GLN A 159 24.25 -5.64 7.27
C GLN A 159 24.65 -4.29 6.64
N GLN A 160 25.93 -3.97 6.60
CA GLN A 160 26.43 -2.70 6.05
C GLN A 160 26.18 -2.60 4.53
N GLN A 161 26.35 -3.70 3.79
CA GLN A 161 26.05 -3.76 2.37
C GLN A 161 24.56 -3.55 2.10
N VAL A 162 23.68 -4.16 2.90
CA VAL A 162 22.24 -3.96 2.78
C VAL A 162 21.88 -2.50 3.04
N GLN A 163 22.40 -1.92 4.12
CA GLN A 163 22.18 -0.51 4.48
C GLN A 163 22.63 0.45 3.36
N PHE A 164 23.86 0.27 2.86
CA PHE A 164 24.40 1.08 1.77
C PHE A 164 23.50 1.01 0.52
N ASN A 165 23.07 -0.20 0.14
CA ASN A 165 22.24 -0.38 -1.05
C ASN A 165 20.84 0.22 -0.88
N VAL A 166 20.24 0.16 0.31
CA VAL A 166 18.96 0.83 0.59
C VAL A 166 19.11 2.35 0.48
N LEU A 167 20.11 2.93 1.14
CA LEU A 167 20.36 4.38 1.08
C LEU A 167 20.59 4.86 -0.36
N ARG A 168 21.40 4.12 -1.12
CA ARG A 168 21.66 4.41 -2.53
C ARG A 168 20.39 4.35 -3.38
N THR A 169 19.58 3.30 -3.19
CA THR A 169 18.33 3.10 -3.92
C THR A 169 17.34 4.22 -3.59
N VAL A 170 17.11 4.50 -2.31
CA VAL A 170 16.21 5.58 -1.88
C VAL A 170 16.65 6.93 -2.45
N ARG A 171 17.95 7.25 -2.41
CA ARG A 171 18.47 8.49 -3.00
C ARG A 171 18.23 8.58 -4.51
N HIS A 172 18.50 7.49 -5.24
CA HIS A 172 18.33 7.47 -6.69
C HIS A 172 16.86 7.66 -7.12
N TYR A 173 15.93 7.05 -6.38
CA TYR A 173 14.50 7.09 -6.70
C TYR A 173 13.73 8.16 -5.89
N ALA A 174 14.41 9.02 -5.14
CA ALA A 174 13.80 10.10 -4.37
C ALA A 174 12.85 10.99 -5.21
N PRO A 175 13.18 11.37 -6.47
CA PRO A 175 12.25 12.18 -7.27
C PRO A 175 10.93 11.46 -7.60
N ALA A 176 10.93 10.13 -7.65
CA ALA A 176 9.69 9.36 -7.80
C ALA A 176 8.81 9.44 -6.54
N LEU A 177 9.42 9.47 -5.35
CA LEU A 177 8.68 9.67 -4.10
C LEU A 177 8.14 11.10 -3.98
N ALA A 178 8.94 12.11 -4.32
CA ALA A 178 8.54 13.53 -4.30
C ALA A 178 7.29 13.79 -5.18
N ARG A 179 7.12 13.00 -6.26
CA ARG A 179 5.93 13.11 -7.13
C ARG A 179 4.61 12.88 -6.40
N PHE A 180 4.61 12.09 -5.31
CA PHE A 180 3.42 11.68 -4.58
C PHE A 180 3.42 12.13 -3.10
N ALA A 181 4.51 12.76 -2.63
CA ALA A 181 4.62 13.35 -1.29
C ALA A 181 4.57 14.89 -1.37
N ARG A 182 3.51 15.45 -1.96
CA ARG A 182 3.41 16.89 -2.31
C ARG A 182 2.76 17.78 -1.24
N ALA A 183 2.49 17.22 -0.06
CA ALA A 183 1.82 17.94 1.02
C ALA A 183 2.36 17.47 2.36
N PRO A 184 2.45 18.34 3.37
CA PRO A 184 3.02 18.00 4.68
C PRO A 184 2.38 16.76 5.33
N ARG A 185 1.08 16.54 5.11
CA ARG A 185 0.37 15.35 5.59
C ARG A 185 0.86 14.06 4.91
N LEU A 186 1.12 14.10 3.61
CA LEU A 186 1.61 12.96 2.83
C LEU A 186 3.07 12.66 3.18
N GLU A 187 3.88 13.70 3.32
CA GLU A 187 5.27 13.60 3.79
C GLU A 187 5.36 12.97 5.17
N ALA A 188 4.52 13.41 6.13
CA ALA A 188 4.45 12.82 7.46
C ALA A 188 4.02 11.34 7.43
N ALA A 189 3.07 10.98 6.55
CA ALA A 189 2.66 9.58 6.36
C ALA A 189 3.78 8.72 5.74
N LEU A 190 4.57 9.28 4.82
CA LEU A 190 5.75 8.63 4.28
C LEU A 190 6.82 8.43 5.36
N LEU A 191 7.07 9.43 6.22
CA LEU A 191 7.96 9.30 7.39
C LEU A 191 7.53 8.18 8.34
N GLN A 192 6.23 8.05 8.63
CA GLN A 192 5.71 6.93 9.41
C GLN A 192 5.97 5.58 8.72
N THR A 193 5.85 5.53 7.39
CA THR A 193 6.17 4.31 6.62
C THR A 193 7.65 3.95 6.78
N VAL A 194 8.55 4.91 6.56
CA VAL A 194 10.01 4.73 6.74
C VAL A 194 10.33 4.24 8.15
N GLN A 195 9.70 4.83 9.16
CA GLN A 195 9.87 4.46 10.57
C GLN A 195 9.49 3.00 10.82
N VAL A 196 8.30 2.60 10.38
CA VAL A 196 7.80 1.23 10.58
C VAL A 196 8.69 0.24 9.83
N THR A 197 9.08 0.53 8.58
CA THR A 197 9.99 -0.32 7.80
C THR A 197 11.35 -0.50 8.49
N CYS A 198 11.96 0.59 8.99
CA CYS A 198 13.24 0.50 9.68
C CYS A 198 13.16 -0.23 11.03
N TYR A 199 12.00 -0.20 11.69
CA TYR A 199 11.78 -0.93 12.93
C TYR A 199 11.56 -2.43 12.72
N GLU A 200 10.78 -2.79 11.70
CA GLU A 200 10.43 -4.19 11.40
C GLU A 200 11.60 -4.94 10.73
N GLU A 201 12.45 -4.25 9.98
CA GLU A 201 13.68 -4.81 9.42
C GLU A 201 14.90 -4.41 10.25
N SER A 202 15.34 -5.33 11.12
CA SER A 202 16.50 -5.14 12.01
C SER A 202 17.78 -4.65 11.31
N ARG A 203 17.98 -4.98 10.03
CA ARG A 203 19.13 -4.51 9.25
C ARG A 203 19.08 -3.01 8.97
N LEU A 204 17.89 -2.41 8.93
CA LEU A 204 17.68 -1.00 8.59
C LEU A 204 17.55 -0.08 9.81
N LEU A 205 17.41 -0.64 11.03
CA LEU A 205 17.21 0.12 12.27
C LEU A 205 18.17 1.31 12.43
N LYS A 206 19.46 1.10 12.12
CA LYS A 206 20.51 2.12 12.31
C LYS A 206 20.58 3.21 11.24
N ILE A 207 19.85 3.08 10.13
CA ILE A 207 19.91 4.02 9.01
C ILE A 207 18.64 4.86 8.86
N PHE A 208 17.71 4.79 9.82
CA PHE A 208 16.49 5.59 9.77
C PHE A 208 16.80 7.09 9.57
N LYS A 209 17.69 7.66 10.39
CA LYS A 209 18.10 9.07 10.28
C LYS A 209 18.73 9.40 8.92
N ASP A 210 19.49 8.46 8.36
CA ASP A 210 20.18 8.64 7.08
C ASP A 210 19.17 8.64 5.92
N ILE A 211 18.13 7.79 6.01
CA ILE A 211 17.00 7.83 5.07
C ILE A 211 16.25 9.16 5.20
N VAL A 212 15.92 9.61 6.41
CA VAL A 212 15.23 10.91 6.62
C VAL A 212 16.05 12.05 6.02
N LYS A 213 17.36 12.09 6.28
CA LYS A 213 18.25 13.08 5.69
C LYS A 213 18.25 13.04 4.16
N ILE A 214 18.33 11.85 3.55
CA ILE A 214 18.25 11.72 2.08
C ILE A 214 16.92 12.26 1.55
N LEU A 215 15.81 11.95 2.20
CA LEU A 215 14.49 12.42 1.78
C LEU A 215 14.35 13.94 1.94
N TYR A 216 14.96 14.53 2.97
CA TYR A 216 15.04 15.98 3.15
C TYR A 216 15.93 16.64 2.08
N ASP A 217 17.17 16.17 1.93
CA ASP A 217 18.14 16.68 0.95
C ASP A 217 17.63 16.60 -0.51
N CYS A 218 16.70 15.66 -0.78
CA CYS A 218 16.10 15.45 -2.10
C CYS A 218 14.68 16.06 -2.22
N GLU A 219 14.28 16.93 -1.30
CA GLU A 219 13.00 17.64 -1.31
C GLU A 219 11.77 16.71 -1.37
N VAL A 220 11.87 15.51 -0.82
CA VAL A 220 10.75 14.55 -0.71
C VAL A 220 9.91 14.84 0.53
N ILE A 221 10.55 15.32 1.60
CA ILE A 221 9.90 15.70 2.87
C ILE A 221 10.46 17.04 3.33
N GLY A 222 9.60 17.91 3.83
CA GLY A 222 9.99 19.20 4.38
C GLY A 222 10.17 19.16 5.89
N GLU A 223 10.78 20.23 6.40
CA GLU A 223 11.01 20.45 7.83
C GLU A 223 9.72 20.38 8.65
N THR A 224 8.63 20.96 8.16
CA THR A 224 7.32 20.95 8.83
C THR A 224 6.81 19.53 9.10
N ALA A 225 7.00 18.61 8.15
CA ALA A 225 6.64 17.21 8.29
C ALA A 225 7.54 16.47 9.30
N ILE A 226 8.85 16.77 9.28
CA ILE A 226 9.84 16.20 10.21
C ILE A 226 9.54 16.64 11.65
N ARG A 227 9.34 17.95 11.87
CA ARG A 227 8.96 18.52 13.18
C ARG A 227 7.63 17.95 13.69
N HIS A 228 6.64 17.82 12.81
CA HIS A 228 5.37 17.19 13.15
C HIS A 228 5.56 15.73 13.58
N TRP A 229 6.31 14.95 12.82
CA TRP A 229 6.62 13.56 13.13
C TRP A 229 7.34 13.42 14.48
N TYR A 230 8.36 14.24 14.72
CA TYR A 230 9.17 14.21 15.94
C TYR A 230 8.33 14.44 17.20
N THR A 231 7.48 15.47 17.16
CA THR A 231 6.68 15.90 18.32
C THR A 231 5.51 14.95 18.60
N LYS A 232 4.62 14.76 17.62
CA LYS A 232 3.31 14.09 17.83
C LYS A 232 2.92 13.10 16.73
N GLY A 233 3.57 13.13 15.58
CA GLY A 233 3.18 12.39 14.39
C GLY A 233 3.84 11.03 14.21
N SER A 234 4.79 10.62 15.07
CA SER A 234 5.48 9.33 14.88
C SER A 234 4.59 8.13 15.23
N ASN A 235 4.87 6.99 14.61
CA ASN A 235 4.28 5.70 14.99
C ASN A 235 4.79 5.24 16.37
N ALA A 236 4.04 4.40 17.09
CA ALA A 236 4.50 3.79 18.34
C ALA A 236 5.70 2.85 18.13
N LYS A 237 5.78 2.18 16.97
CA LYS A 237 6.87 1.26 16.61
C LYS A 237 8.20 1.99 16.51
N GLY A 238 9.13 1.69 17.41
CA GLY A 238 10.48 2.27 17.40
C GLY A 238 10.59 3.73 17.84
N ARG A 239 9.50 4.38 18.30
CA ARG A 239 9.48 5.82 18.65
C ARG A 239 10.65 6.22 19.54
N ASN A 240 10.86 5.52 20.66
CA ASN A 240 11.88 5.89 21.63
C ASN A 240 13.30 5.87 21.03
N VAL A 241 13.58 4.92 20.15
CA VAL A 241 14.89 4.78 19.50
C VAL A 241 15.08 5.88 18.47
N PHE A 242 14.09 6.06 17.57
CA PHE A 242 14.24 6.99 16.46
C PHE A 242 14.18 8.46 16.87
N LEU A 243 13.46 8.83 17.93
CA LEU A 243 13.50 10.20 18.44
C LEU A 243 14.87 10.56 19.03
N GLN A 244 15.53 9.61 19.69
CA GLN A 244 16.90 9.81 20.18
C GLN A 244 17.87 9.94 18.99
N ASP A 245 17.78 9.05 18.00
CA ASP A 245 18.64 9.09 16.82
C ASP A 245 18.46 10.36 15.97
N MET A 246 17.26 10.95 15.98
CA MET A 246 16.93 12.18 15.25
C MET A 246 17.26 13.47 16.01
N GLN A 247 17.57 13.41 17.30
CA GLN A 247 17.82 14.61 18.10
C GLN A 247 18.90 15.54 17.50
N PRO A 248 20.07 15.05 17.04
CA PRO A 248 21.08 15.92 16.42
C PRO A 248 20.60 16.56 15.11
N PHE A 249 19.74 15.87 14.36
CA PHE A 249 19.18 16.42 13.12
C PHE A 249 18.15 17.51 13.42
N MET A 250 17.37 17.37 14.50
CA MET A 250 16.44 18.42 14.94
C MET A 250 17.19 19.68 15.39
N GLN A 251 18.28 19.51 16.15
CA GLN A 251 19.12 20.64 16.57
C GLN A 251 19.70 21.38 15.37
N TRP A 252 20.18 20.64 14.37
CA TRP A 252 20.67 21.25 13.13
C TRP A 252 19.58 22.02 12.36
N LEU A 253 18.34 21.52 12.34
CA LEU A 253 17.22 22.26 11.73
C LEU A 253 16.91 23.56 12.50
N ASP A 254 16.97 23.53 13.84
CA ASP A 254 16.77 24.73 14.67
C ASP A 254 17.85 25.78 14.41
N GLU A 255 19.12 25.37 14.35
CA GLU A 255 20.26 26.26 14.08
C GLU A 255 20.16 26.90 12.67
N ALA A 256 19.76 26.14 11.66
CA ALA A 256 19.59 26.64 10.30
C ALA A 256 18.46 27.69 10.19
N GLU A 257 17.35 27.50 10.90
CA GLU A 257 16.22 28.44 10.93
C GLU A 257 16.61 29.77 11.61
N GLU A 258 17.40 29.71 12.69
CA GLU A 258 17.89 30.91 13.40
C GLU A 258 18.89 31.74 12.57
N GLU A 259 19.75 31.11 11.78
CA GLU A 259 20.69 31.79 10.87
C GLU A 259 19.95 32.52 9.73
N GLU A 260 18.98 31.87 9.06
CA GLU A 260 18.20 32.49 7.98
C GLU A 260 17.37 33.69 8.48
N SER A 261 16.75 33.58 9.66
CA SER A 261 15.97 34.70 10.24
C SER A 261 16.83 35.89 10.65
N SER A 262 18.10 35.65 11.02
CA SER A 262 19.02 36.73 11.42
C SER A 262 19.57 37.48 10.20
N GLU A 263 19.71 36.81 9.06
CA GLU A 263 20.14 37.42 7.79
C GLU A 263 19.03 38.26 7.12
N GLU A 264 17.74 37.97 7.37
CA GLU A 264 16.63 38.79 6.86
C GLU A 264 16.37 40.08 7.68
N GLU A 265 16.88 40.17 8.91
CA GLU A 265 16.74 41.33 9.79
C GLU A 265 17.89 42.36 9.69
N GLU A 266 18.95 42.06 8.92
CA GLU A 266 20.05 42.99 8.56
C GLU A 266 19.85 43.67 7.19
#